data_AF-S9QU98-F1
#
_entry.id   AF-S9QU98-F1
#
_cell.length_a   1.000
_cell.length_b   1.000
_cell.length_c   1.000
_cell.angle_alpha   90.00
_cell.angle_beta   90.00
_cell.angle_gamma   90.00
#
_symmetry.space_group_name_H-M   'P 1'
#
loop_
_entity.id
_entity.type
_entity.pdbx_description
1 polymer ?
#
loop_
_entity_poly.entity_id
_entity_poly.type
_entity_poly.pdbx_seq_one_letter_code
_entity_poly.pdbx_strand_id
1 'polypeptide(L)'
;MSVHPWKAPRWLRVLPCLALATSACQPDGSAEAEGTSTALAALESCTGVSEWNASTIYPPGSRVVYKANLYEALVSIWSADPVLGTASGWYKLIGPCTTSGGDTLPPTQVTGLKATSTTSTQISLAWNAASDNVGVTGYLVFRNGTQVGTATSTSYTDGGLSPSTQYSYTVKAKDNAGNLSTVSSTLVASTAPGTTEPPPPTGSWHPSYLALGTVYEPFTGTDRFFTKVNPLFPAGKRLDYGYLYLNGGSQISEWHDRAVRLANKSKEQGMTPIYVVYGIGGNTDSPAAVWGNLQSAAFLTTYFKGLRDVGQTATGIIGTGRIGYVIEPDTLGYIQQQYGPQYGNDPAQMPAATYAVYDSGVLQRGVDPTFPNTLTGLVQSINYTLRKYTPKAFLGWQLNLWAAPGAPSTGIVHATEVYGLEAGKTRIQENARANAGFALKAGVKYGNAEFISIDKYGLDGAGAAGANPNDPATSLWFWNADLWNNYLLFVRTLKETLSLPVVLWQVPAGHINGTLQSSPTAYNASGTFPLLSNAVQQYEESAAPYFFGDRITLSGNRLAWFSKNLWGDPKVSVSGSTVTWGSHIPEAANAGVVAILMGAGVGVSTRAIPQPGSYPEDQPTEGYYWISRVQDYYRAPVTLP
;
A
#
# COMPACT_ATOMS: atom_id res chain seq x y z
N MET A 1 -74.38 4.12 -0.80
CA MET A 1 -73.18 4.82 -1.30
C MET A 1 -72.67 3.97 -2.45
N SER A 2 -72.77 4.33 -3.73
CA SER A 2 -72.52 5.63 -4.41
C SER A 2 -71.03 6.02 -4.39
N VAL A 3 -70.39 6.49 -5.49
CA VAL A 3 -70.60 6.32 -6.95
C VAL A 3 -69.42 7.00 -7.68
N HIS A 4 -68.72 6.31 -8.61
CA HIS A 4 -67.82 6.86 -9.67
C HIS A 4 -66.67 7.83 -9.22
N PRO A 5 -65.73 8.36 -10.08
CA PRO A 5 -65.60 8.47 -11.57
C PRO A 5 -64.79 7.32 -12.23
N TRP A 6 -64.72 7.10 -13.56
CA TRP A 6 -65.23 7.75 -14.79
C TRP A 6 -64.59 9.09 -15.26
N LYS A 7 -63.62 9.03 -16.20
CA LYS A 7 -63.79 9.47 -17.63
C LYS A 7 -62.50 9.34 -18.49
N ALA A 8 -62.72 9.23 -19.81
CA ALA A 8 -61.77 9.28 -20.94
C ALA A 8 -62.37 10.27 -22.00
N PRO A 9 -61.94 10.41 -23.29
CA PRO A 9 -60.82 9.85 -24.08
C PRO A 9 -59.83 10.99 -24.50
N ARG A 10 -59.09 11.08 -25.62
CA ARG A 10 -58.93 10.43 -26.98
C ARG A 10 -57.43 10.61 -27.40
N TRP A 11 -56.89 10.37 -28.60
CA TRP A 11 -57.37 10.25 -29.99
C TRP A 11 -56.84 8.97 -30.71
N LEU A 12 -57.43 8.68 -31.88
CA LEU A 12 -57.11 7.64 -32.89
C LEU A 12 -55.64 7.76 -33.40
N ARG A 13 -54.94 6.77 -34.01
CA ARG A 13 -55.19 5.42 -34.62
C ARG A 13 -53.79 4.73 -34.81
N VAL A 14 -53.53 3.47 -35.21
CA VAL A 14 -54.29 2.23 -35.59
C VAL A 14 -53.39 0.97 -35.31
N LEU A 15 -53.63 -0.17 -35.97
CA LEU A 15 -52.98 -1.51 -35.87
C LEU A 15 -53.10 -2.23 -37.26
N PRO A 16 -52.60 -3.48 -37.50
CA PRO A 16 -51.66 -4.36 -36.77
C PRO A 16 -50.27 -4.38 -37.49
N CYS A 17 -49.39 -5.40 -37.63
CA CYS A 17 -49.21 -6.86 -37.30
C CYS A 17 -47.66 -7.08 -37.13
N LEU A 18 -47.00 -8.15 -36.63
CA LEU A 18 -47.15 -9.63 -36.53
C LEU A 18 -46.88 -10.44 -37.84
N ALA A 19 -46.10 -11.55 -37.85
CA ALA A 19 -45.14 -12.09 -36.85
C ALA A 19 -44.16 -13.16 -37.44
N LEU A 20 -43.02 -13.32 -36.74
CA LEU A 20 -42.08 -14.47 -36.60
C LEU A 20 -42.42 -15.84 -37.25
N ALA A 21 -41.41 -16.55 -37.84
CA ALA A 21 -40.72 -17.72 -37.21
C ALA A 21 -39.97 -18.73 -38.17
N THR A 22 -38.75 -19.13 -37.77
CA THR A 22 -38.08 -20.47 -37.83
C THR A 22 -37.90 -21.33 -39.12
N SER A 23 -36.67 -21.29 -39.66
CA SER A 23 -35.67 -22.41 -39.83
C SER A 23 -35.86 -23.70 -40.68
N ALA A 24 -34.82 -24.00 -41.50
CA ALA A 24 -34.10 -25.29 -41.72
C ALA A 24 -34.22 -26.07 -43.07
N CYS A 25 -33.05 -26.38 -43.65
CA CYS A 25 -32.62 -27.54 -44.50
C CYS A 25 -33.50 -28.05 -45.69
N GLN A 26 -33.04 -27.88 -46.94
CA GLN A 26 -32.34 -28.89 -47.81
C GLN A 26 -33.26 -29.39 -48.97
N PRO A 27 -32.80 -30.15 -50.00
CA PRO A 27 -32.05 -29.62 -51.16
C PRO A 27 -32.66 -30.06 -52.52
N ASP A 28 -31.80 -30.27 -53.54
CA ASP A 28 -32.05 -30.80 -54.90
C ASP A 28 -32.81 -29.90 -55.90
N GLY A 29 -32.69 -30.23 -57.20
CA GLY A 29 -33.26 -29.45 -58.31
C GLY A 29 -33.00 -30.06 -59.69
N SER A 30 -33.48 -29.41 -60.76
CA SER A 30 -33.20 -29.79 -62.16
C SER A 30 -33.61 -28.70 -63.18
N ALA A 31 -32.92 -28.72 -64.32
CA ALA A 31 -33.24 -28.25 -65.68
C ALA A 31 -34.29 -27.14 -65.97
N GLU A 32 -33.81 -26.15 -66.75
CA GLU A 32 -34.44 -25.57 -67.96
C GLU A 32 -35.65 -24.60 -67.87
N ALA A 33 -35.38 -23.37 -68.36
CA ALA A 33 -36.07 -22.58 -69.40
C ALA A 33 -37.62 -22.64 -69.59
N GLU A 34 -38.31 -21.58 -70.03
CA GLU A 34 -37.90 -20.29 -70.65
C GLU A 34 -38.45 -19.07 -69.89
N GLY A 35 -38.03 -17.86 -70.27
CA GLY A 35 -38.43 -16.61 -69.60
C GLY A 35 -39.23 -15.63 -70.46
N THR A 36 -39.86 -14.67 -69.81
CA THR A 36 -40.24 -13.38 -70.42
C THR A 36 -39.66 -12.25 -69.58
N SER A 37 -39.01 -11.28 -70.21
CA SER A 37 -38.22 -10.24 -69.52
C SER A 37 -38.99 -8.93 -69.39
N THR A 38 -39.22 -8.50 -68.15
CA THR A 38 -39.47 -7.08 -67.85
C THR A 38 -38.13 -6.35 -67.82
N ALA A 39 -37.86 -5.56 -68.85
CA ALA A 39 -36.60 -4.81 -68.93
C ALA A 39 -36.50 -3.80 -67.77
N LEU A 40 -35.48 -3.96 -66.92
CA LEU A 40 -35.04 -2.90 -66.02
C LEU A 40 -34.56 -1.71 -66.86
N ALA A 41 -34.99 -0.50 -66.50
CA ALA A 41 -34.45 0.70 -67.10
C ALA A 41 -32.93 0.77 -66.83
N ALA A 42 -32.14 0.95 -67.88
CA ALA A 42 -30.68 0.99 -67.76
C ALA A 42 -30.25 2.16 -66.87
N LEU A 43 -29.32 1.89 -65.95
CA LEU A 43 -28.66 2.93 -65.17
C LEU A 43 -27.63 3.60 -66.05
N GLU A 44 -27.75 4.92 -66.21
CA GLU A 44 -26.96 5.69 -67.18
C GLU A 44 -25.86 6.49 -66.49
N SER A 45 -24.67 6.50 -67.10
CA SER A 45 -23.47 7.09 -66.51
C SER A 45 -23.43 8.60 -66.74
N CYS A 46 -23.44 9.35 -65.64
CA CYS A 46 -23.42 10.82 -65.66
C CYS A 46 -22.01 11.42 -65.52
N THR A 47 -20.95 10.62 -65.59
CA THR A 47 -19.57 11.08 -65.35
C THR A 47 -19.19 12.20 -66.34
N GLY A 48 -18.90 13.39 -65.82
CA GLY A 48 -18.57 14.58 -66.62
C GLY A 48 -19.79 15.40 -67.10
N VAL A 49 -21.02 14.98 -66.80
CA VAL A 49 -22.24 15.77 -67.06
C VAL A 49 -22.49 16.72 -65.90
N SER A 50 -22.70 18.00 -66.19
CA SER A 50 -22.98 19.03 -65.17
C SER A 50 -24.43 18.99 -64.67
N GLU A 51 -24.66 19.51 -63.47
CA GLU A 51 -26.01 19.77 -62.99
C GLU A 51 -26.70 20.87 -63.81
N TRP A 52 -28.03 20.75 -63.95
CA TRP A 52 -28.86 21.74 -64.61
C TRP A 52 -28.87 23.08 -63.86
N ASN A 53 -28.71 24.17 -64.61
CA ASN A 53 -28.66 25.54 -64.09
C ASN A 53 -29.65 26.41 -64.87
N ALA A 54 -30.57 27.07 -64.15
CA ALA A 54 -31.60 27.94 -64.73
C ALA A 54 -31.04 29.11 -65.56
N SER A 55 -29.79 29.52 -65.31
CA SER A 55 -29.10 30.60 -66.03
C SER A 55 -28.42 30.16 -67.32
N THR A 56 -28.36 28.86 -67.61
CA THR A 56 -27.69 28.30 -68.80
C THR A 56 -28.68 28.05 -69.93
N ILE A 57 -28.26 28.30 -71.17
CA ILE A 57 -28.99 27.92 -72.38
C ILE A 57 -28.44 26.59 -72.88
N TYR A 58 -29.29 25.59 -73.00
CA TYR A 58 -28.95 24.23 -73.43
C TYR A 58 -29.41 24.02 -74.88
N PRO A 59 -28.49 23.93 -75.87
CA PRO A 59 -28.86 23.55 -77.25
C PRO A 59 -29.29 22.07 -77.33
N PRO A 60 -29.98 21.66 -78.41
CA PRO A 60 -30.40 20.27 -78.62
C PRO A 60 -29.23 19.27 -78.49
N GLY A 61 -29.49 18.12 -77.88
CA GLY A 61 -28.48 17.10 -77.57
C GLY A 61 -27.67 17.36 -76.29
N SER A 62 -27.81 18.53 -75.65
CA SER A 62 -27.14 18.80 -74.38
C SER A 62 -27.66 17.89 -73.27
N ARG A 63 -26.75 17.22 -72.56
CA ARG A 63 -27.08 16.39 -71.39
C ARG A 63 -26.88 17.18 -70.09
N VAL A 64 -27.79 16.97 -69.13
CA VAL A 64 -27.78 17.62 -67.81
C VAL A 64 -28.25 16.65 -66.73
N VAL A 65 -27.67 16.76 -65.53
CA VAL A 65 -28.17 16.06 -64.33
C VAL A 65 -29.14 16.96 -63.58
N TYR A 66 -30.31 16.44 -63.19
CA TYR A 66 -31.25 17.17 -62.36
C TYR A 66 -32.05 16.21 -61.47
N LYS A 67 -32.18 16.52 -60.16
CA LYS A 67 -32.90 15.68 -59.18
C LYS A 67 -32.54 14.18 -59.30
N ALA A 68 -31.24 13.88 -59.34
CA ALA A 68 -30.67 12.53 -59.50
C ALA A 68 -31.13 11.76 -60.77
N ASN A 69 -31.53 12.45 -61.83
CA ASN A 69 -31.89 11.89 -63.13
C ASN A 69 -31.11 12.60 -64.26
N LEU A 70 -30.82 11.86 -65.33
CA LEU A 70 -30.14 12.37 -66.52
C LEU A 70 -31.19 12.78 -67.56
N TYR A 71 -31.08 14.00 -68.08
CA TYR A 71 -31.95 14.54 -69.13
C TYR A 71 -31.13 14.98 -70.35
N GLU A 72 -31.75 14.91 -71.52
CA GLU A 72 -31.20 15.40 -72.80
C GLU A 72 -32.15 16.45 -73.38
N ALA A 73 -31.63 17.64 -73.71
CA ALA A 73 -32.43 18.72 -74.29
C ALA A 73 -32.81 18.39 -75.74
N LEU A 74 -34.10 18.49 -76.08
CA LEU A 74 -34.61 18.23 -77.44
C LEU A 74 -34.72 19.51 -78.28
N VAL A 75 -34.77 20.67 -77.64
CA VAL A 75 -34.81 22.01 -78.25
C VAL A 75 -33.80 22.92 -77.55
N SER A 76 -33.43 24.04 -78.18
CA SER A 76 -32.68 25.10 -77.49
C SER A 76 -33.54 25.68 -76.36
N ILE A 77 -33.16 25.46 -75.10
CA ILE A 77 -33.98 25.82 -73.95
C ILE A 77 -33.18 26.49 -72.82
N TRP A 78 -33.86 27.37 -72.10
CA TRP A 78 -33.36 28.16 -70.98
C TRP A 78 -34.38 28.15 -69.83
N SER A 79 -33.92 28.19 -68.59
CA SER A 79 -34.70 28.36 -67.33
C SER A 79 -35.80 27.35 -66.97
N ALA A 80 -36.26 26.48 -67.88
CA ALA A 80 -37.30 25.48 -67.60
C ALA A 80 -36.78 24.25 -66.83
N ASP A 81 -37.44 23.90 -65.72
CA ASP A 81 -37.19 22.67 -64.93
C ASP A 81 -37.29 21.41 -65.84
N PRO A 82 -36.25 20.56 -65.92
CA PRO A 82 -36.26 19.38 -66.79
C PRO A 82 -37.40 18.39 -66.57
N VAL A 83 -37.93 18.26 -65.34
CA VAL A 83 -39.09 17.40 -65.04
C VAL A 83 -40.34 17.94 -65.73
N LEU A 84 -40.58 19.25 -65.63
CA LEU A 84 -41.73 19.92 -66.26
C LEU A 84 -41.55 19.98 -67.78
N GLY A 85 -40.34 20.30 -68.24
CA GLY A 85 -39.98 20.34 -69.65
C GLY A 85 -40.07 18.98 -70.35
N THR A 86 -39.98 17.85 -69.64
CA THR A 86 -40.30 16.52 -70.21
C THR A 86 -41.78 16.38 -70.57
N ALA A 87 -42.70 16.89 -69.75
CA ALA A 87 -44.12 16.89 -70.09
C ALA A 87 -44.46 17.83 -71.26
N SER A 88 -43.63 18.86 -71.49
CA SER A 88 -43.74 19.78 -72.64
C SER A 88 -42.95 19.36 -73.89
N GLY A 89 -42.29 18.20 -73.87
CA GLY A 89 -41.49 17.69 -75.00
C GLY A 89 -40.17 18.44 -75.26
N TRP A 90 -39.70 19.25 -74.31
CA TRP A 90 -38.46 20.02 -74.41
C TRP A 90 -37.22 19.27 -73.90
N TYR A 91 -37.41 18.34 -72.97
CA TYR A 91 -36.37 17.46 -72.44
C TYR A 91 -36.81 16.00 -72.55
N LYS A 92 -35.87 15.11 -72.88
CA LYS A 92 -36.03 13.67 -72.76
C LYS A 92 -35.40 13.21 -71.44
N LEU A 93 -36.20 12.59 -70.56
CA LEU A 93 -35.64 11.80 -69.46
C LEU A 93 -34.90 10.60 -70.06
N ILE A 94 -33.61 10.47 -69.75
CA ILE A 94 -32.76 9.36 -70.18
C ILE A 94 -32.84 8.23 -69.15
N GLY A 95 -32.71 8.55 -67.86
CA GLY A 95 -32.87 7.58 -66.78
C GLY A 95 -32.38 8.08 -65.41
N PRO A 96 -32.50 7.24 -64.36
CA PRO A 96 -31.88 7.49 -63.07
C PRO A 96 -30.36 7.58 -63.21
N CYS A 97 -29.78 8.60 -62.58
CA CYS A 97 -28.37 8.98 -62.74
C CYS A 97 -27.52 8.37 -61.62
N THR A 98 -26.51 7.57 -61.99
CA THR A 98 -25.56 6.99 -61.01
C THR A 98 -24.17 7.59 -61.16
N THR A 99 -23.74 8.40 -60.19
CA THR A 99 -22.34 8.85 -60.04
C THR A 99 -21.48 7.73 -59.44
N SER A 100 -21.46 6.56 -60.07
CA SER A 100 -20.72 5.37 -59.61
C SER A 100 -19.25 5.37 -60.07
N GLY A 101 -18.60 6.53 -59.98
CA GLY A 101 -17.14 6.61 -59.88
C GLY A 101 -16.73 6.46 -58.43
N GLY A 102 -16.92 5.27 -57.86
CA GLY A 102 -16.46 4.97 -56.50
C GLY A 102 -14.93 5.07 -56.43
N ASP A 103 -14.39 5.57 -55.32
CA ASP A 103 -12.95 5.72 -55.19
C ASP A 103 -12.27 4.33 -55.14
N THR A 104 -11.25 4.16 -55.97
CA THR A 104 -10.48 2.91 -56.12
C THR A 104 -8.99 3.09 -55.83
N LEU A 105 -8.57 4.33 -55.55
CA LEU A 105 -7.20 4.63 -55.19
C LEU A 105 -7.05 4.52 -53.66
N PRO A 106 -6.08 3.75 -53.14
CA PRO A 106 -5.86 3.65 -51.71
C PRO A 106 -5.04 4.86 -51.19
N PRO A 107 -5.28 5.30 -49.95
CA PRO A 107 -4.45 6.29 -49.28
C PRO A 107 -2.94 5.96 -49.30
N THR A 108 -2.12 7.01 -49.27
CA THR A 108 -0.66 6.86 -49.18
C THR A 108 -0.24 6.11 -47.91
N GLN A 109 0.92 5.44 -47.98
CA GLN A 109 1.49 4.72 -46.85
C GLN A 109 1.69 5.65 -45.65
N VAL A 110 1.30 5.19 -44.45
CA VAL A 110 1.54 5.94 -43.21
C VAL A 110 3.04 5.98 -42.91
N THR A 111 3.58 7.20 -42.78
CA THR A 111 5.01 7.46 -42.50
C THR A 111 5.21 8.05 -41.10
N GLY A 112 6.45 8.06 -40.61
CA GLY A 112 6.82 8.73 -39.35
C GLY A 112 6.25 8.10 -38.07
N LEU A 113 5.81 6.84 -38.13
CA LEU A 113 5.29 6.09 -36.98
C LEU A 113 6.35 6.01 -35.87
N LYS A 114 6.01 6.53 -34.69
CA LYS A 114 6.89 6.60 -33.50
C LYS A 114 6.09 6.45 -32.22
N ALA A 115 6.74 5.96 -31.17
CA ALA A 115 6.22 6.06 -29.81
C ALA A 115 6.40 7.51 -29.31
N THR A 116 5.42 8.04 -28.60
CA THR A 116 5.45 9.39 -28.00
C THR A 116 5.54 9.35 -26.47
N SER A 117 5.02 8.29 -25.85
CA SER A 117 5.25 7.97 -24.43
C SER A 117 5.04 6.47 -24.19
N THR A 118 5.73 5.93 -23.19
CA THR A 118 5.53 4.55 -22.73
C THR A 118 5.37 4.54 -21.20
N THR A 119 4.55 3.63 -20.69
CA THR A 119 4.41 3.32 -19.27
C THR A 119 4.59 1.81 -19.06
N SER A 120 4.35 1.32 -17.85
CA SER A 120 4.31 -0.12 -17.55
C SER A 120 3.17 -0.87 -18.26
N THR A 121 2.08 -0.19 -18.64
CA THR A 121 0.86 -0.83 -19.16
C THR A 121 0.27 -0.16 -20.40
N GLN A 122 0.97 0.85 -20.95
CA GLN A 122 0.49 1.68 -22.05
C GLN A 122 1.63 2.09 -22.99
N ILE A 123 1.37 2.16 -24.29
CA ILE A 123 2.26 2.76 -25.30
C ILE A 123 1.43 3.74 -26.14
N SER A 124 1.84 5.00 -26.17
CA SER A 124 1.25 6.04 -26.99
C SER A 124 2.03 6.19 -28.30
N LEU A 125 1.30 6.29 -29.41
CA LEU A 125 1.81 6.30 -30.78
C LEU A 125 1.42 7.60 -31.49
N ALA A 126 2.27 8.07 -32.41
CA ALA A 126 1.92 9.10 -33.38
C ALA A 126 2.58 8.82 -34.74
N TRP A 127 2.01 9.37 -35.80
CA TRP A 127 2.50 9.25 -37.17
C TRP A 127 2.22 10.54 -37.98
N ASN A 128 2.73 10.61 -39.20
CA ASN A 128 2.40 11.67 -40.15
C ASN A 128 1.05 11.37 -40.82
N ALA A 129 0.28 12.41 -41.14
CA ALA A 129 -0.97 12.23 -41.89
C ALA A 129 -0.71 11.57 -43.25
N ALA A 130 -1.53 10.57 -43.61
CA ALA A 130 -1.61 10.07 -44.97
C ALA A 130 -2.47 11.02 -45.82
N SER A 131 -2.22 11.02 -47.12
CA SER A 131 -2.94 11.77 -48.14
C SER A 131 -3.69 10.83 -49.08
N ASP A 132 -4.76 11.34 -49.67
CA ASP A 132 -5.68 10.60 -50.53
C ASP A 132 -6.38 11.58 -51.49
N ASN A 133 -6.96 11.11 -52.59
CA ASN A 133 -7.65 11.96 -53.58
C ASN A 133 -9.09 12.35 -53.22
N VAL A 134 -9.77 11.61 -52.32
CA VAL A 134 -11.07 12.01 -51.77
C VAL A 134 -10.96 12.30 -50.26
N GLY A 135 -10.20 11.52 -49.51
CA GLY A 135 -9.80 11.84 -48.15
C GLY A 135 -9.68 10.63 -47.21
N VAL A 136 -8.66 10.66 -46.35
CA VAL A 136 -8.46 9.68 -45.28
C VAL A 136 -9.49 9.89 -44.16
N THR A 137 -10.30 8.88 -43.87
CA THR A 137 -11.31 8.91 -42.79
C THR A 137 -10.76 8.38 -41.46
N GLY A 138 -9.66 7.64 -41.49
CA GLY A 138 -8.98 7.18 -40.27
C GLY A 138 -7.87 6.17 -40.53
N TYR A 139 -7.47 5.51 -39.45
CA TYR A 139 -6.32 4.63 -39.39
C TYR A 139 -6.66 3.34 -38.64
N LEU A 140 -6.11 2.21 -39.09
CA LEU A 140 -6.15 0.91 -38.43
C LEU A 140 -4.81 0.67 -37.75
N VAL A 141 -4.81 0.35 -36.45
CA VAL A 141 -3.57 0.15 -35.66
C VAL A 141 -3.43 -1.32 -35.27
N PHE A 142 -2.25 -1.88 -35.54
CA PHE A 142 -1.93 -3.29 -35.31
C PHE A 142 -0.80 -3.44 -34.29
N ARG A 143 -0.97 -4.35 -33.33
CA ARG A 143 0.05 -4.80 -32.37
C ARG A 143 0.38 -6.26 -32.65
N ASN A 144 1.66 -6.58 -32.89
CA ASN A 144 2.12 -7.93 -33.19
C ASN A 144 1.31 -8.63 -34.31
N GLY A 145 0.91 -7.85 -35.33
CA GLY A 145 0.11 -8.32 -36.48
C GLY A 145 -1.41 -8.29 -36.27
N THR A 146 -1.91 -8.22 -35.03
CA THR A 146 -3.35 -8.19 -34.72
C THR A 146 -3.85 -6.75 -34.61
N GLN A 147 -5.00 -6.43 -35.21
CA GLN A 147 -5.61 -5.10 -35.04
C GLN A 147 -6.06 -4.89 -33.59
N VAL A 148 -5.56 -3.84 -32.93
CA VAL A 148 -5.91 -3.48 -31.54
C VAL A 148 -6.90 -2.32 -31.45
N GLY A 149 -6.99 -1.50 -32.48
CA GLY A 149 -7.94 -0.39 -32.51
C GLY A 149 -7.94 0.37 -33.82
N THR A 150 -8.67 1.48 -33.81
CA THR A 150 -8.74 2.46 -34.89
C THR A 150 -8.58 3.88 -34.34
N ALA A 151 -8.17 4.82 -35.18
CA ALA A 151 -8.01 6.23 -34.82
C ALA A 151 -8.48 7.12 -35.98
N THR A 152 -9.11 8.26 -35.66
CA THR A 152 -9.42 9.33 -36.63
C THR A 152 -8.34 10.42 -36.64
N SER A 153 -7.55 10.54 -35.56
CA SER A 153 -6.35 11.37 -35.47
C SER A 153 -5.09 10.60 -35.90
N THR A 154 -3.98 11.31 -36.12
CA THR A 154 -2.67 10.72 -36.42
C THR A 154 -1.93 10.22 -35.17
N SER A 155 -2.68 9.68 -34.22
CA SER A 155 -2.24 9.23 -32.90
C SER A 155 -3.15 8.15 -32.34
N TYR A 156 -2.59 7.26 -31.53
CA TYR A 156 -3.35 6.21 -30.82
C TYR A 156 -2.67 5.88 -29.50
N THR A 157 -3.46 5.43 -28.53
CA THR A 157 -2.97 4.96 -27.22
C THR A 157 -3.36 3.50 -27.06
N ASP A 158 -2.37 2.62 -27.04
CA ASP A 158 -2.59 1.21 -26.72
C ASP A 158 -2.37 0.97 -25.23
N GLY A 159 -3.22 0.16 -24.60
CA GLY A 159 -3.31 0.00 -23.16
C GLY A 159 -3.67 -1.42 -22.73
N GLY A 160 -3.53 -1.71 -21.43
CA GLY A 160 -3.66 -3.07 -20.91
C GLY A 160 -2.48 -3.97 -21.30
N LEU A 161 -1.32 -3.37 -21.55
CA LEU A 161 -0.08 -4.06 -21.88
C LEU A 161 0.57 -4.66 -20.61
N SER A 162 1.42 -5.68 -20.81
CA SER A 162 2.27 -6.22 -19.76
C SER A 162 3.51 -5.33 -19.55
N PRO A 163 4.01 -5.16 -18.32
CA PRO A 163 5.27 -4.45 -18.06
C PRO A 163 6.49 -5.16 -18.66
N SER A 164 7.59 -4.42 -18.83
CA SER A 164 8.87 -4.90 -19.37
C SER A 164 8.78 -5.66 -20.71
N THR A 165 7.69 -5.49 -21.47
CA THR A 165 7.35 -6.33 -22.62
C THR A 165 7.54 -5.55 -23.91
N GLN A 166 8.20 -6.16 -24.88
CA GLN A 166 8.39 -5.61 -26.22
C GLN A 166 7.17 -5.89 -27.11
N TYR A 167 6.75 -4.86 -27.83
CA TYR A 167 5.66 -4.92 -28.80
C TYR A 167 6.10 -4.33 -30.14
N SER A 168 5.51 -4.86 -31.21
CA SER A 168 5.68 -4.37 -32.58
C SER A 168 4.38 -3.71 -33.04
N TYR A 169 4.49 -2.55 -33.68
CA TYR A 169 3.36 -1.73 -34.12
C TYR A 169 3.46 -1.38 -35.60
N THR A 170 2.33 -1.46 -36.29
CA THR A 170 2.14 -0.93 -37.64
C THR A 170 0.78 -0.27 -37.79
N VAL A 171 0.66 0.62 -38.79
CA VAL A 171 -0.56 1.38 -39.06
C VAL A 171 -0.88 1.31 -40.56
N LYS A 172 -2.18 1.30 -40.89
CA LYS A 172 -2.70 1.57 -42.25
C LYS A 172 -3.64 2.76 -42.20
N ALA A 173 -3.66 3.58 -43.26
CA ALA A 173 -4.71 4.58 -43.49
C ALA A 173 -5.90 3.95 -44.23
N LYS A 174 -7.09 4.54 -44.05
CA LYS A 174 -8.36 4.16 -44.69
C LYS A 174 -9.08 5.41 -45.22
N ASP A 175 -9.65 5.33 -46.41
CA ASP A 175 -10.49 6.38 -47.01
C ASP A 175 -11.98 6.22 -46.66
N ASN A 176 -12.87 6.90 -47.40
CA ASN A 176 -14.32 6.77 -47.26
C ASN A 176 -14.95 5.62 -48.07
N ALA A 177 -14.30 5.15 -49.14
CA ALA A 177 -14.79 4.05 -49.98
C ALA A 177 -14.53 2.66 -49.38
N GLY A 178 -13.52 2.55 -48.51
CA GLY A 178 -13.07 1.31 -47.88
C GLY A 178 -11.65 0.89 -48.26
N ASN A 179 -10.95 1.60 -49.15
CA ASN A 179 -9.59 1.22 -49.54
C ASN A 179 -8.61 1.43 -48.37
N LEU A 180 -7.53 0.65 -48.37
CA LEU A 180 -6.53 0.65 -47.31
C LEU A 180 -5.14 0.87 -47.89
N SER A 181 -4.34 1.71 -47.22
CA SER A 181 -2.94 1.91 -47.59
C SER A 181 -2.13 0.61 -47.49
N THR A 182 -0.96 0.61 -48.13
CA THR A 182 0.12 -0.29 -47.72
C THR A 182 0.44 -0.07 -46.23
N VAL A 183 0.87 -1.13 -45.56
CA VAL A 183 1.22 -1.08 -44.13
C VAL A 183 2.44 -0.19 -43.91
N SER A 184 2.47 0.58 -42.81
CA SER A 184 3.64 1.37 -42.41
C SER A 184 4.89 0.50 -42.22
N SER A 185 6.06 1.14 -42.09
CA SER A 185 7.20 0.49 -41.44
C SER A 185 6.83 0.04 -40.02
N THR A 186 7.45 -1.05 -39.57
CA THR A 186 7.26 -1.57 -38.21
C THR A 186 8.02 -0.74 -37.19
N LEU A 187 7.31 -0.20 -36.21
CA LEU A 187 7.89 0.35 -34.99
C LEU A 187 8.03 -0.78 -33.96
N VAL A 188 9.18 -0.87 -33.28
CA VAL A 188 9.35 -1.70 -32.09
C VAL A 188 9.43 -0.80 -30.87
N ALA A 189 8.63 -1.07 -29.85
CA ALA A 189 8.58 -0.29 -28.61
C ALA A 189 8.31 -1.22 -27.40
N SER A 190 8.96 -0.94 -26.28
CA SER A 190 8.74 -1.69 -25.03
C SER A 190 7.97 -0.86 -24.00
N THR A 191 7.14 -1.52 -23.21
CA THR A 191 6.65 -0.95 -21.95
C THR A 191 7.81 -0.75 -20.98
N ALA A 192 7.66 0.22 -20.08
CA ALA A 192 8.55 0.38 -18.95
C ALA A 192 8.43 -0.84 -17.99
N PRO A 193 9.37 -1.04 -17.06
CA PRO A 193 9.14 -1.89 -15.90
C PRO A 193 7.87 -1.47 -15.14
N GLY A 194 7.29 -2.40 -14.37
CA GLY A 194 6.19 -2.08 -13.46
C GLY A 194 6.55 -0.92 -12.54
N THR A 195 5.54 -0.17 -12.06
CA THR A 195 5.74 0.77 -10.95
C THR A 195 6.37 0.00 -9.81
N THR A 196 7.64 0.27 -9.51
CA THR A 196 8.43 -0.59 -8.64
C THR A 196 7.82 -0.61 -7.24
N GLU A 197 7.39 0.53 -6.74
CA GLU A 197 6.77 0.71 -5.44
C GLU A 197 5.27 0.37 -5.45
N PRO A 198 4.80 -0.59 -4.61
CA PRO A 198 3.38 -0.80 -4.35
C PRO A 198 2.69 0.48 -3.84
N PRO A 199 1.42 0.72 -4.22
CA PRO A 199 0.68 1.89 -3.73
C PRO A 199 0.49 1.82 -2.21
N PRO A 200 0.40 2.98 -1.52
CA PRO A 200 0.09 3.02 -0.10
C PRO A 200 -1.33 2.47 0.16
N PRO A 201 -1.57 1.81 1.31
CA PRO A 201 -2.92 1.38 1.68
C PRO A 201 -3.81 2.58 2.00
N THR A 202 -5.12 2.41 1.85
CA THR A 202 -6.08 3.51 1.96
C THR A 202 -6.61 3.72 3.39
N GLY A 203 -6.57 4.98 3.83
CA GLY A 203 -7.11 5.46 5.12
C GLY A 203 -6.15 5.31 6.32
N SER A 204 -6.20 6.25 7.27
CA SER A 204 -5.31 6.32 8.44
C SER A 204 -5.23 5.00 9.20
N TRP A 205 -4.06 4.36 9.23
CA TRP A 205 -3.85 3.02 9.78
C TRP A 205 -3.97 2.97 11.30
N HIS A 206 -3.55 4.04 11.99
CA HIS A 206 -3.77 4.29 13.41
C HIS A 206 -5.03 5.17 13.65
N PRO A 207 -5.63 5.12 14.86
CA PRO A 207 -6.71 6.04 15.25
C PRO A 207 -6.20 7.48 15.42
N SER A 208 -7.11 8.45 15.60
CA SER A 208 -6.78 9.87 15.77
C SER A 208 -6.22 10.26 17.16
N TYR A 209 -5.88 9.27 17.98
CA TYR A 209 -5.30 9.42 19.32
C TYR A 209 -4.13 8.46 19.47
N LEU A 210 -3.20 8.74 20.39
CA LEU A 210 -2.07 7.86 20.65
C LEU A 210 -2.60 6.50 21.12
N ALA A 211 -2.31 5.48 20.34
CA ALA A 211 -2.84 4.14 20.50
C ALA A 211 -1.97 3.31 21.44
N LEU A 212 -2.57 2.39 22.18
CA LEU A 212 -1.85 1.49 23.08
C LEU A 212 -2.03 0.03 22.64
N GLY A 213 -0.92 -0.71 22.67
CA GLY A 213 -0.89 -2.14 22.43
C GLY A 213 -0.13 -2.90 23.50
N THR A 214 -0.26 -4.23 23.48
CA THR A 214 0.48 -5.11 24.39
C THR A 214 0.89 -6.41 23.70
N VAL A 215 1.89 -7.11 24.24
CA VAL A 215 2.19 -8.46 23.78
C VAL A 215 0.97 -9.36 24.03
N TYR A 216 0.62 -10.16 23.03
CA TYR A 216 -0.49 -11.09 23.07
C TYR A 216 0.01 -12.44 22.56
N GLU A 217 0.67 -13.18 23.44
CA GLU A 217 1.00 -14.59 23.17
C GLU A 217 -0.27 -15.41 23.39
N PRO A 218 -0.85 -16.05 22.36
CA PRO A 218 -2.22 -16.56 22.40
C PRO A 218 -2.27 -17.96 23.04
N PHE A 219 -2.25 -17.99 24.37
CA PHE A 219 -2.43 -19.18 25.20
C PHE A 219 -3.37 -18.89 26.39
N THR A 220 -3.78 -19.93 27.11
CA THR A 220 -4.84 -19.88 28.13
C THR A 220 -4.62 -18.87 29.25
N GLY A 221 -3.38 -18.54 29.62
CA GLY A 221 -3.08 -17.50 30.61
C GLY A 221 -3.46 -16.09 30.12
N THR A 222 -3.06 -15.75 28.90
CA THR A 222 -3.39 -14.49 28.22
C THR A 222 -4.90 -14.32 28.03
N ASP A 223 -5.58 -15.34 27.51
CA ASP A 223 -7.03 -15.35 27.32
C ASP A 223 -7.78 -15.15 28.65
N ARG A 224 -7.35 -15.85 29.71
CA ARG A 224 -7.89 -15.67 31.06
C ARG A 224 -7.61 -14.28 31.62
N PHE A 225 -6.42 -13.73 31.43
CA PHE A 225 -6.05 -12.39 31.92
C PHE A 225 -6.98 -11.32 31.37
N PHE A 226 -7.13 -11.19 30.05
CA PHE A 226 -8.03 -10.18 29.49
C PHE A 226 -9.50 -10.44 29.84
N THR A 227 -9.89 -11.71 30.00
CA THR A 227 -11.25 -12.08 30.45
C THR A 227 -11.49 -11.82 31.94
N LYS A 228 -10.45 -11.76 32.77
CA LYS A 228 -10.49 -11.39 34.20
C LYS A 228 -10.42 -9.87 34.40
N VAL A 229 -9.64 -9.16 33.58
CA VAL A 229 -9.53 -7.69 33.61
C VAL A 229 -10.79 -7.01 33.05
N ASN A 230 -11.28 -7.41 31.88
CA ASN A 230 -12.37 -6.70 31.19
C ASN A 230 -13.67 -6.54 32.00
N PRO A 231 -14.12 -7.51 32.83
CA PRO A 231 -15.27 -7.31 33.73
C PRO A 231 -14.98 -6.36 34.91
N LEU A 232 -13.73 -6.24 35.33
CA LEU A 232 -13.31 -5.34 36.42
C LEU A 232 -13.16 -3.88 35.96
N PHE A 233 -12.95 -3.66 34.65
CA PHE A 233 -12.84 -2.35 34.02
C PHE A 233 -13.82 -2.24 32.84
N PRO A 234 -15.11 -1.92 33.07
CA PRO A 234 -16.19 -2.07 32.08
C PRO A 234 -16.21 -0.99 30.97
N ALA A 235 -15.06 -0.41 30.60
CA ALA A 235 -14.96 0.61 29.54
C ALA A 235 -15.14 0.05 28.10
N GLY A 236 -15.39 -1.26 27.95
CA GLY A 236 -15.73 -1.92 26.69
C GLY A 236 -14.58 -2.08 25.68
N LYS A 237 -13.46 -1.37 25.86
CA LYS A 237 -12.28 -1.42 25.01
C LYS A 237 -11.09 -2.02 25.76
N ARG A 238 -10.47 -3.06 25.20
CA ARG A 238 -9.29 -3.72 25.80
C ARG A 238 -8.02 -2.91 25.51
N LEU A 239 -7.55 -2.93 24.26
CA LEU A 239 -6.42 -2.18 23.70
C LEU A 239 -6.66 -1.93 22.20
N ASP A 240 -5.86 -1.08 21.55
CA ASP A 240 -5.90 -0.92 20.09
C ASP A 240 -5.19 -2.07 19.36
N TYR A 241 -4.08 -2.55 19.92
CA TYR A 241 -3.22 -3.56 19.29
C TYR A 241 -2.88 -4.73 20.21
N GLY A 242 -2.83 -5.93 19.64
CA GLY A 242 -2.15 -7.09 20.24
C GLY A 242 -1.01 -7.51 19.32
N TYR A 243 0.20 -7.72 19.86
CA TYR A 243 1.37 -8.12 19.06
C TYR A 243 2.01 -9.44 19.49
N LEU A 244 2.60 -10.18 18.56
CA LEU A 244 3.47 -11.32 18.88
C LEU A 244 4.68 -11.44 17.96
N TYR A 245 5.61 -12.29 18.37
CA TYR A 245 6.89 -12.52 17.70
C TYR A 245 6.78 -13.62 16.64
N LEU A 246 7.39 -13.38 15.49
CA LEU A 246 7.65 -14.36 14.45
C LEU A 246 9.17 -14.57 14.41
N ASN A 247 9.65 -15.40 15.34
CA ASN A 247 11.07 -15.66 15.58
C ASN A 247 11.71 -16.48 14.45
N GLY A 248 13.00 -16.24 14.21
CA GLY A 248 13.78 -16.89 13.18
C GLY A 248 14.06 -18.39 13.34
N GLY A 249 14.83 -18.90 12.37
CA GLY A 249 15.43 -20.23 12.43
C GLY A 249 14.39 -21.36 12.42
N SER A 250 14.44 -22.27 13.39
CA SER A 250 13.49 -23.39 13.48
C SER A 250 12.05 -22.91 13.72
N GLN A 251 11.85 -21.78 14.41
CA GLN A 251 10.54 -21.23 14.74
C GLN A 251 9.80 -20.66 13.51
N ILE A 252 10.43 -20.53 12.34
CA ILE A 252 9.75 -20.18 11.08
C ILE A 252 8.66 -21.22 10.74
N SER A 253 8.84 -22.48 11.16
CA SER A 253 7.82 -23.52 11.02
C SER A 253 6.53 -23.26 11.82
N GLU A 254 6.59 -22.46 12.89
CA GLU A 254 5.44 -22.10 13.74
C GLU A 254 4.69 -20.84 13.25
N TRP A 255 5.24 -20.11 12.27
CA TRP A 255 4.75 -18.77 11.92
C TRP A 255 3.29 -18.74 11.45
N HIS A 256 2.90 -19.70 10.60
CA HIS A 256 1.50 -19.85 10.18
C HIS A 256 0.58 -20.01 11.39
N ASP A 257 0.97 -20.90 12.30
CA ASP A 257 0.24 -21.27 13.51
C ASP A 257 0.08 -20.09 14.49
N ARG A 258 1.15 -19.30 14.68
CA ARG A 258 1.12 -18.05 15.47
C ARG A 258 0.28 -16.98 14.76
N ALA A 259 0.33 -16.90 13.43
CA ALA A 259 -0.50 -15.97 12.64
C ALA A 259 -1.99 -16.29 12.76
N VAL A 260 -2.41 -17.56 12.61
CA VAL A 260 -3.78 -18.03 12.82
C VAL A 260 -4.27 -17.63 14.22
N ARG A 261 -3.47 -17.90 15.26
CA ARG A 261 -3.88 -17.64 16.64
C ARG A 261 -4.07 -16.16 16.93
N LEU A 262 -3.11 -15.28 16.58
CA LEU A 262 -3.27 -13.84 16.82
C LEU A 262 -4.41 -13.26 15.97
N ALA A 263 -4.53 -13.63 14.69
CA ALA A 263 -5.58 -13.06 13.83
C ALA A 263 -7.00 -13.36 14.36
N ASN A 264 -7.24 -14.59 14.83
CA ASN A 264 -8.53 -14.93 15.46
C ASN A 264 -8.72 -14.19 16.79
N LYS A 265 -7.71 -14.16 17.67
CA LYS A 265 -7.81 -13.48 18.97
C LYS A 265 -8.00 -11.97 18.83
N SER A 266 -7.26 -11.30 17.96
CA SER A 266 -7.48 -9.88 17.66
C SER A 266 -8.90 -9.60 17.18
N LYS A 267 -9.48 -10.49 16.34
CA LYS A 267 -10.87 -10.40 15.88
C LYS A 267 -11.90 -10.64 17.01
N GLU A 268 -11.66 -11.59 17.91
CA GLU A 268 -12.47 -11.81 19.11
C GLU A 268 -12.45 -10.60 20.07
N GLN A 269 -11.29 -9.93 20.19
CA GLN A 269 -11.05 -8.86 21.17
C GLN A 269 -11.19 -7.43 20.63
N GLY A 270 -11.56 -7.25 19.35
CA GLY A 270 -11.67 -5.94 18.71
C GLY A 270 -10.34 -5.21 18.51
N MET A 271 -9.22 -5.92 18.58
CA MET A 271 -7.86 -5.35 18.41
C MET A 271 -7.40 -5.48 16.95
N THR A 272 -6.42 -4.68 16.56
CA THR A 272 -5.65 -4.91 15.33
C THR A 272 -4.41 -5.79 15.64
N PRO A 273 -4.16 -6.89 14.91
CA PRO A 273 -2.97 -7.72 15.09
C PRO A 273 -1.72 -7.01 14.58
N ILE A 274 -0.61 -7.11 15.31
CA ILE A 274 0.73 -6.70 14.84
C ILE A 274 1.68 -7.90 14.91
N TYR A 275 2.35 -8.19 13.81
CA TYR A 275 3.37 -9.23 13.75
C TYR A 275 4.77 -8.61 13.83
N VAL A 276 5.50 -8.92 14.89
CA VAL A 276 6.92 -8.56 15.01
C VAL A 276 7.71 -9.63 14.26
N VAL A 277 8.15 -9.33 13.04
CA VAL A 277 8.99 -10.24 12.26
C VAL A 277 10.41 -10.14 12.79
N TYR A 278 10.86 -11.16 13.52
CA TYR A 278 12.19 -11.22 14.14
C TYR A 278 12.93 -12.42 13.56
N GLY A 279 13.03 -12.45 12.23
CA GLY A 279 13.39 -13.63 11.47
C GLY A 279 14.89 -13.78 11.25
N ILE A 280 15.57 -12.73 10.79
CA ILE A 280 16.93 -12.82 10.20
C ILE A 280 18.01 -13.15 11.25
N GLY A 281 17.77 -12.93 12.55
CA GLY A 281 18.63 -13.47 13.62
C GLY A 281 18.71 -15.00 13.65
N GLY A 282 17.71 -15.70 13.10
CA GLY A 282 17.72 -17.16 13.03
C GLY A 282 17.50 -17.81 14.40
N ASN A 283 18.37 -18.76 14.77
CA ASN A 283 18.34 -19.42 16.09
C ASN A 283 19.17 -18.70 17.17
N THR A 284 19.98 -17.70 16.79
CA THR A 284 21.01 -17.11 17.67
C THR A 284 21.04 -15.61 17.48
N ASP A 285 20.49 -14.88 18.45
CA ASP A 285 20.52 -13.41 18.42
C ASP A 285 21.97 -12.90 18.52
N SER A 286 22.50 -12.38 17.40
CA SER A 286 23.87 -11.87 17.29
C SER A 286 24.13 -11.22 15.90
N PRO A 287 25.08 -10.27 15.81
CA PRO A 287 25.49 -9.69 14.52
C PRO A 287 25.98 -10.73 13.50
N ALA A 288 26.73 -11.73 13.97
CA ALA A 288 27.32 -12.75 13.12
C ALA A 288 26.28 -13.71 12.52
N ALA A 289 25.25 -14.07 13.29
CA ALA A 289 24.14 -14.88 12.78
C ALA A 289 23.32 -14.11 11.75
N VAL A 290 22.96 -12.85 12.03
CA VAL A 290 22.28 -11.96 11.07
C VAL A 290 23.09 -11.87 9.77
N TRP A 291 24.39 -11.58 9.84
CA TRP A 291 25.25 -11.47 8.64
C TRP A 291 25.34 -12.77 7.84
N GLY A 292 25.43 -13.93 8.51
CA GLY A 292 25.41 -15.24 7.84
C GLY A 292 24.06 -15.54 7.18
N ASN A 293 22.95 -15.22 7.85
CA ASN A 293 21.61 -15.46 7.34
C ASN A 293 21.25 -14.56 6.15
N LEU A 294 21.70 -13.31 6.13
CA LEU A 294 21.59 -12.40 4.98
C LEU A 294 22.25 -12.96 3.71
N GLN A 295 23.31 -13.75 3.85
CA GLN A 295 24.02 -14.39 2.73
C GLN A 295 23.48 -15.79 2.38
N SER A 296 22.65 -16.39 3.24
CA SER A 296 22.15 -17.76 3.08
C SER A 296 20.85 -17.80 2.26
N ALA A 297 20.97 -18.10 0.96
CA ALA A 297 19.81 -18.25 0.08
C ALA A 297 18.82 -19.32 0.54
N ALA A 298 19.29 -20.39 1.20
CA ALA A 298 18.44 -21.44 1.76
C ALA A 298 17.63 -20.95 2.98
N PHE A 299 18.25 -20.14 3.84
CA PHE A 299 17.58 -19.47 4.94
C PHE A 299 16.53 -18.48 4.42
N LEU A 300 16.93 -17.55 3.53
CA LEU A 300 16.02 -16.55 2.97
C LEU A 300 14.87 -17.18 2.18
N THR A 301 15.10 -18.30 1.48
CA THR A 301 14.04 -19.09 0.82
C THR A 301 12.96 -19.56 1.79
N THR A 302 13.35 -19.94 3.01
CA THR A 302 12.43 -20.41 4.06
C THR A 302 11.69 -19.23 4.69
N TYR A 303 12.43 -18.16 5.00
CA TYR A 303 11.94 -16.89 5.53
C TYR A 303 10.87 -16.23 4.63
N PHE A 304 11.14 -16.07 3.32
CA PHE A 304 10.17 -15.45 2.40
C PHE A 304 8.89 -16.28 2.22
N LYS A 305 8.98 -17.61 2.28
CA LYS A 305 7.80 -18.49 2.31
C LYS A 305 6.99 -18.26 3.60
N GLY A 306 7.66 -18.19 4.75
CA GLY A 306 7.04 -17.81 6.02
C GLY A 306 6.31 -16.46 5.97
N LEU A 307 6.93 -15.42 5.41
CA LEU A 307 6.30 -14.10 5.24
C LEU A 307 5.02 -14.17 4.39
N ARG A 308 5.08 -14.85 3.25
CA ARG A 308 3.93 -15.08 2.36
C ARG A 308 2.80 -15.79 3.12
N ASP A 309 3.13 -16.89 3.79
CA ASP A 309 2.14 -17.78 4.40
C ASP A 309 1.46 -17.10 5.60
N VAL A 310 2.21 -16.33 6.40
CA VAL A 310 1.66 -15.43 7.44
C VAL A 310 0.71 -14.41 6.83
N GLY A 311 1.13 -13.71 5.77
CA GLY A 311 0.36 -12.63 5.15
C GLY A 311 -0.96 -13.10 4.55
N GLN A 312 -0.94 -14.18 3.78
CA GLN A 312 -2.15 -14.80 3.22
C GLN A 312 -3.10 -15.29 4.32
N THR A 313 -2.57 -15.93 5.36
CA THR A 313 -3.35 -16.48 6.48
C THR A 313 -4.02 -15.37 7.30
N ALA A 314 -3.26 -14.35 7.70
CA ALA A 314 -3.78 -13.22 8.46
C ALA A 314 -4.82 -12.44 7.65
N THR A 315 -4.54 -12.19 6.35
CA THR A 315 -5.49 -11.52 5.44
C THR A 315 -6.80 -12.30 5.32
N GLY A 316 -6.74 -13.63 5.21
CA GLY A 316 -7.94 -14.49 5.14
C GLY A 316 -8.82 -14.44 6.41
N ILE A 317 -8.21 -14.35 7.59
CA ILE A 317 -8.92 -14.34 8.88
C ILE A 317 -9.47 -12.95 9.22
N ILE A 318 -8.67 -11.90 9.00
CA ILE A 318 -9.02 -10.50 9.30
C ILE A 318 -9.93 -9.90 8.21
N GLY A 319 -9.81 -10.35 6.96
CA GLY A 319 -10.68 -9.98 5.84
C GLY A 319 -10.60 -8.49 5.49
N THR A 320 -11.56 -7.70 5.97
CA THR A 320 -11.63 -6.26 5.66
C THR A 320 -10.80 -5.38 6.58
N GLY A 321 -10.41 -5.88 7.77
CA GLY A 321 -9.62 -5.16 8.76
C GLY A 321 -8.15 -4.91 8.38
N ARG A 322 -7.34 -4.50 9.37
CA ARG A 322 -5.92 -4.19 9.21
C ARG A 322 -5.02 -5.18 9.93
N ILE A 323 -3.76 -5.20 9.53
CA ILE A 323 -2.66 -5.98 10.11
C ILE A 323 -1.45 -5.05 10.17
N GLY A 324 -0.67 -5.08 11.25
CA GLY A 324 0.61 -4.36 11.33
C GLY A 324 1.81 -5.30 11.23
N TYR A 325 2.95 -4.78 10.80
CA TYR A 325 4.24 -5.46 10.90
C TYR A 325 5.31 -4.52 11.47
N VAL A 326 5.95 -4.95 12.55
CA VAL A 326 7.25 -4.43 12.98
C VAL A 326 8.30 -5.34 12.35
N ILE A 327 9.16 -4.80 11.50
CA ILE A 327 10.01 -5.57 10.60
C ILE A 327 11.45 -5.59 11.09
N GLU A 328 11.97 -6.81 11.25
CA GLU A 328 13.36 -7.20 11.54
C GLU A 328 14.07 -6.32 12.57
N PRO A 329 13.61 -6.35 13.85
CA PRO A 329 14.37 -5.83 14.97
C PRO A 329 15.83 -6.29 14.96
N ASP A 330 16.70 -5.39 15.44
CA ASP A 330 18.14 -5.59 15.65
C ASP A 330 18.96 -5.84 14.37
N THR A 331 18.34 -6.28 13.27
CA THR A 331 19.00 -6.59 12.00
C THR A 331 19.67 -5.36 11.39
N LEU A 332 18.94 -4.25 11.21
CA LEU A 332 19.56 -3.04 10.69
C LEU A 332 20.58 -2.45 11.67
N GLY A 333 20.34 -2.57 12.98
CA GLY A 333 21.25 -2.08 14.01
C GLY A 333 22.58 -2.81 14.03
N TYR A 334 22.57 -4.15 14.06
CA TYR A 334 23.77 -4.98 14.07
C TYR A 334 24.58 -4.80 12.79
N ILE A 335 23.91 -4.73 11.63
CA ILE A 335 24.61 -4.54 10.36
C ILE A 335 25.21 -3.13 10.27
N GLN A 336 24.50 -2.09 10.69
CA GLN A 336 25.05 -0.73 10.79
C GLN A 336 26.27 -0.66 11.71
N GLN A 337 26.19 -1.27 12.90
CA GLN A 337 27.23 -1.15 13.91
C GLN A 337 28.50 -1.95 13.57
N GLN A 338 28.35 -3.22 13.15
CA GLN A 338 29.48 -4.16 13.04
C GLN A 338 30.03 -4.29 11.60
N TYR A 339 29.18 -4.13 10.59
CA TYR A 339 29.55 -4.30 9.19
C TYR A 339 29.54 -2.98 8.40
N GLY A 340 28.74 -1.99 8.84
CA GLY A 340 28.70 -0.61 8.33
C GLY A 340 30.04 -0.02 7.94
N PRO A 341 31.04 0.01 8.83
CA PRO A 341 32.37 0.57 8.53
C PRO A 341 33.10 -0.09 7.35
N GLN A 342 32.85 -1.39 7.10
CA GLN A 342 33.49 -2.15 6.01
C GLN A 342 32.92 -1.79 4.63
N TYR A 343 31.67 -1.32 4.59
CA TYR A 343 30.91 -0.97 3.38
C TYR A 343 30.57 0.53 3.32
N GLY A 344 31.40 1.40 3.93
CA GLY A 344 31.23 2.86 3.88
C GLY A 344 29.92 3.38 4.48
N ASN A 345 29.27 2.60 5.34
CA ASN A 345 27.89 2.80 5.81
C ASN A 345 26.89 2.99 4.65
N ASP A 346 27.02 2.19 3.60
CA ASP A 346 26.09 2.13 2.47
C ASP A 346 25.50 0.72 2.29
N PRO A 347 24.24 0.49 2.74
CA PRO A 347 23.44 -0.70 2.45
C PRO A 347 23.35 -1.13 0.98
N ALA A 348 23.61 -0.22 0.02
CA ALA A 348 23.65 -0.58 -1.39
C ALA A 348 24.94 -1.34 -1.79
N GLN A 349 25.99 -1.35 -0.95
CA GLN A 349 27.22 -2.12 -1.18
C GLN A 349 27.29 -3.42 -0.36
N MET A 350 26.45 -3.56 0.66
CA MET A 350 26.43 -4.73 1.56
C MET A 350 25.75 -5.92 0.87
N PRO A 351 26.43 -7.07 0.69
CA PRO A 351 25.86 -8.22 -0.02
C PRO A 351 24.70 -8.89 0.74
N ALA A 352 23.66 -9.28 0.03
CA ALA A 352 22.58 -10.13 0.54
C ALA A 352 22.07 -11.08 -0.55
N ALA A 353 21.63 -12.28 -0.18
CA ALA A 353 21.12 -13.29 -1.11
C ALA A 353 19.65 -13.04 -1.53
N THR A 354 19.32 -11.78 -1.85
CA THR A 354 17.98 -11.29 -2.22
C THR A 354 17.32 -12.14 -3.30
N TYR A 355 18.09 -12.67 -4.25
CA TYR A 355 17.63 -13.56 -5.31
C TYR A 355 16.79 -14.77 -4.83
N ALA A 356 16.98 -15.22 -3.57
CA ALA A 356 16.18 -16.25 -2.92
C ALA A 356 14.67 -15.94 -2.88
N VAL A 357 14.26 -14.66 -2.93
CA VAL A 357 12.84 -14.28 -3.00
C VAL A 357 12.17 -14.78 -4.29
N TYR A 358 12.91 -14.91 -5.39
CA TYR A 358 12.41 -15.48 -6.63
C TYR A 358 12.53 -17.00 -6.67
N ASP A 359 13.67 -17.53 -6.21
CA ASP A 359 13.96 -18.97 -6.27
C ASP A 359 13.11 -19.76 -5.25
N SER A 360 12.58 -19.09 -4.24
CA SER A 360 11.53 -19.60 -3.35
C SER A 360 10.14 -19.71 -3.99
N GLY A 361 9.92 -19.09 -5.16
CA GLY A 361 8.63 -18.97 -5.83
C GLY A 361 7.69 -17.92 -5.21
N VAL A 362 8.17 -17.08 -4.29
CA VAL A 362 7.37 -16.02 -3.64
C VAL A 362 7.24 -14.80 -4.55
N LEU A 363 8.31 -14.44 -5.28
CA LEU A 363 8.25 -13.49 -6.40
C LEU A 363 8.62 -14.16 -7.73
N GLN A 364 8.18 -13.58 -8.83
CA GLN A 364 8.31 -14.12 -10.18
C GLN A 364 9.15 -13.17 -11.05
N ARG A 365 10.26 -13.67 -11.57
CA ARG A 365 11.19 -12.92 -12.42
C ARG A 365 10.48 -12.46 -13.70
N GLY A 366 10.54 -11.16 -13.99
CA GLY A 366 9.86 -10.55 -15.15
C GLY A 366 8.39 -10.17 -14.91
N VAL A 367 7.83 -10.47 -13.73
CA VAL A 367 6.47 -10.06 -13.33
C VAL A 367 6.53 -9.09 -12.15
N ASP A 368 7.22 -9.49 -11.08
CA ASP A 368 7.50 -8.64 -9.92
C ASP A 368 8.77 -7.77 -10.17
N PRO A 369 8.97 -6.66 -9.43
CA PRO A 369 10.16 -5.84 -9.54
C PRO A 369 11.47 -6.62 -9.29
N THR A 370 12.54 -6.23 -9.98
CA THR A 370 13.88 -6.78 -9.80
C THR A 370 14.62 -6.07 -8.66
N PHE A 371 15.03 -6.81 -7.64
CA PHE A 371 15.80 -6.30 -6.50
C PHE A 371 17.28 -6.68 -6.60
N PRO A 372 18.23 -5.80 -6.22
CA PRO A 372 19.65 -6.12 -6.19
C PRO A 372 19.99 -7.11 -5.06
N ASN A 373 21.09 -7.85 -5.23
CA ASN A 373 21.63 -8.78 -4.22
C ASN A 373 22.41 -8.05 -3.12
N THR A 374 21.75 -7.07 -2.50
CA THR A 374 22.31 -6.17 -1.49
C THR A 374 21.31 -5.95 -0.36
N LEU A 375 21.76 -5.46 0.80
CA LEU A 375 20.87 -5.18 1.94
C LEU A 375 19.70 -4.27 1.54
N THR A 376 19.96 -3.23 0.74
CA THR A 376 18.90 -2.37 0.18
C THR A 376 17.87 -3.17 -0.62
N GLY A 377 18.31 -4.06 -1.51
CA GLY A 377 17.38 -4.91 -2.27
C GLY A 377 16.63 -5.91 -1.40
N LEU A 378 17.25 -6.43 -0.34
CA LEU A 378 16.58 -7.33 0.60
C LEU A 378 15.45 -6.61 1.35
N VAL A 379 15.75 -5.47 1.97
CA VAL A 379 14.76 -4.62 2.66
C VAL A 379 13.60 -4.26 1.73
N GLN A 380 13.91 -3.86 0.49
CA GLN A 380 12.91 -3.55 -0.52
C GLN A 380 12.04 -4.77 -0.87
N SER A 381 12.63 -5.94 -1.09
CA SER A 381 11.90 -7.17 -1.41
C SER A 381 11.04 -7.70 -0.25
N ILE A 382 11.45 -7.47 1.00
CA ILE A 382 10.64 -7.76 2.21
C ILE A 382 9.38 -6.89 2.22
N ASN A 383 9.54 -5.57 2.07
CA ASN A 383 8.40 -4.65 2.01
C ASN A 383 7.47 -4.98 0.84
N TYR A 384 8.02 -5.28 -0.34
CA TYR A 384 7.23 -5.70 -1.50
C TYR A 384 6.46 -7.00 -1.25
N THR A 385 7.11 -8.01 -0.64
CA THR A 385 6.47 -9.30 -0.28
C THR A 385 5.32 -9.09 0.69
N LEU A 386 5.52 -8.28 1.74
CA LEU A 386 4.48 -7.95 2.72
C LEU A 386 3.31 -7.18 2.07
N ARG A 387 3.56 -6.25 1.14
CA ARG A 387 2.49 -5.58 0.38
C ARG A 387 1.74 -6.53 -0.55
N LYS A 388 2.44 -7.45 -1.21
CA LYS A 388 1.84 -8.41 -2.17
C LYS A 388 0.93 -9.42 -1.48
N TYR A 389 1.30 -9.89 -0.29
CA TYR A 389 0.57 -10.93 0.44
C TYR A 389 -0.28 -10.42 1.61
N THR A 390 -0.08 -9.17 2.04
CA THR A 390 -0.94 -8.46 3.00
C THR A 390 -1.23 -7.03 2.52
N PRO A 391 -2.07 -6.81 1.48
CA PRO A 391 -2.24 -5.49 0.85
C PRO A 391 -2.82 -4.39 1.75
N LYS A 392 -3.42 -4.76 2.89
CA LYS A 392 -3.94 -3.86 3.93
C LYS A 392 -3.03 -3.72 5.16
N ALA A 393 -1.78 -4.20 5.05
CA ALA A 393 -0.80 -4.02 6.10
C ALA A 393 -0.50 -2.54 6.36
N PHE A 394 0.00 -2.22 7.56
CA PHE A 394 0.90 -1.10 7.79
C PHE A 394 2.26 -1.64 8.23
N LEU A 395 3.33 -1.10 7.68
CA LEU A 395 4.69 -1.62 7.74
C LEU A 395 5.63 -0.61 8.39
N GLY A 396 6.50 -1.07 9.27
CA GLY A 396 7.56 -0.24 9.82
C GLY A 396 8.77 -1.06 10.26
N TRP A 397 9.95 -0.59 9.85
CA TRP A 397 11.22 -1.19 10.27
C TRP A 397 11.60 -0.69 11.66
N GLN A 398 12.21 -1.56 12.46
CA GLN A 398 12.78 -1.17 13.75
C GLN A 398 14.22 -0.65 13.57
N LEU A 399 14.60 0.36 14.36
CA LEU A 399 15.98 0.86 14.48
C LEU A 399 16.35 1.02 15.95
N ASN A 400 17.55 0.57 16.32
CA ASN A 400 18.00 0.57 17.71
C ASN A 400 18.73 1.84 18.15
N LEU A 401 18.55 2.20 19.42
CA LEU A 401 19.31 3.24 20.14
C LEU A 401 20.85 3.04 20.15
N TRP A 402 21.34 1.84 19.83
CA TRP A 402 22.76 1.47 19.91
C TRP A 402 23.46 1.32 18.54
N ALA A 403 22.72 1.48 17.43
CA ALA A 403 23.19 1.16 16.09
C ALA A 403 24.31 2.08 15.57
N ALA A 404 24.15 3.40 15.68
CA ALA A 404 25.16 4.37 15.26
C ALA A 404 26.30 4.48 16.29
N PRO A 405 27.56 4.68 15.83
CA PRO A 405 28.69 4.94 16.71
C PRO A 405 28.57 6.28 17.45
N GLY A 406 29.44 6.49 18.44
CA GLY A 406 29.54 7.75 19.19
C GLY A 406 28.63 7.86 20.42
N ALA A 407 27.81 6.84 20.69
CA ALA A 407 27.18 6.64 21.99
C ALA A 407 28.24 6.31 23.08
N PRO A 408 28.01 6.70 24.35
CA PRO A 408 28.83 6.21 25.46
C PRO A 408 28.56 4.72 25.72
N SER A 409 29.43 4.05 26.49
CA SER A 409 29.27 2.64 26.86
C SER A 409 28.01 2.33 27.67
N THR A 410 27.40 3.35 28.28
CA THR A 410 26.10 3.29 28.98
C THR A 410 24.89 3.41 28.04
N GLY A 411 25.08 3.61 26.73
CA GLY A 411 24.02 3.77 25.73
C GLY A 411 23.65 5.24 25.46
N ILE A 412 23.12 5.53 24.27
CA ILE A 412 22.96 6.92 23.77
C ILE A 412 22.08 7.80 24.68
N VAL A 413 21.06 7.23 25.32
CA VAL A 413 20.16 7.97 26.21
C VAL A 413 20.87 8.51 27.46
N HIS A 414 22.02 7.96 27.86
CA HIS A 414 22.83 8.46 28.97
C HIS A 414 23.82 9.56 28.55
N ALA A 415 23.81 10.01 27.29
CA ALA A 415 24.77 11.01 26.80
C ALA A 415 24.74 12.34 27.57
N THR A 416 23.59 12.76 28.12
CA THR A 416 23.49 13.97 28.96
C THR A 416 24.15 13.82 30.34
N GLU A 417 24.27 12.59 30.84
CA GLU A 417 24.95 12.30 32.11
C GLU A 417 26.48 12.21 31.91
N VAL A 418 26.93 11.75 30.74
CA VAL A 418 28.35 11.58 30.41
C VAL A 418 28.99 12.87 29.87
N TYR A 419 28.26 13.65 29.06
CA TYR A 419 28.79 14.84 28.37
C TYR A 419 28.17 16.17 28.82
N GLY A 420 27.28 16.14 29.81
CA GLY A 420 26.46 17.29 30.20
C GLY A 420 25.26 17.51 29.27
N LEU A 421 24.27 18.28 29.72
CA LEU A 421 22.94 18.34 29.12
C LEU A 421 22.95 18.69 27.61
N GLU A 422 23.46 19.85 27.21
CA GLU A 422 23.35 20.29 25.81
C GLU A 422 24.24 19.48 24.85
N ALA A 423 25.48 19.14 25.25
CA ALA A 423 26.35 18.30 24.42
C ALA A 423 25.83 16.85 24.31
N GLY A 424 25.16 16.35 25.36
CA GLY A 424 24.45 15.07 25.33
C GLY A 424 23.24 15.09 24.40
N LYS A 425 22.41 16.13 24.46
CA LYS A 425 21.29 16.35 23.52
C LYS A 425 21.77 16.35 22.07
N THR A 426 22.81 17.11 21.74
CA THR A 426 23.39 17.13 20.39
C THR A 426 23.79 15.72 19.93
N ARG A 427 24.51 14.95 20.75
CA ARG A 427 24.91 13.57 20.42
C ARG A 427 23.73 12.62 20.21
N ILE A 428 22.68 12.75 21.03
CA ILE A 428 21.42 11.99 20.88
C ILE A 428 20.80 12.28 19.50
N GLN A 429 20.77 13.54 19.07
CA GLN A 429 20.24 13.94 17.77
C GLN A 429 21.14 13.49 16.61
N GLU A 430 22.46 13.60 16.73
CA GLU A 430 23.43 13.13 15.73
C GLU A 430 23.31 11.62 15.49
N ASN A 431 23.21 10.84 16.57
CA ASN A 431 23.07 9.38 16.52
C ASN A 431 21.72 8.96 15.88
N ALA A 432 20.62 9.65 16.24
CA ALA A 432 19.32 9.46 15.59
C ALA A 432 19.36 9.79 14.08
N ARG A 433 20.03 10.89 13.69
CA ARG A 433 20.19 11.26 12.27
C ARG A 433 21.06 10.25 11.50
N ALA A 434 22.08 9.68 12.13
CA ALA A 434 22.91 8.63 11.54
C ALA A 434 22.10 7.34 11.28
N ASN A 435 21.32 6.87 12.26
CA ASN A 435 20.41 5.73 12.10
C ASN A 435 19.38 5.97 10.99
N ALA A 436 18.72 7.13 10.99
CA ALA A 436 17.77 7.50 9.95
C ALA A 436 18.43 7.52 8.56
N GLY A 437 19.64 8.08 8.45
CA GLY A 437 20.40 8.09 7.20
C GLY A 437 20.77 6.69 6.70
N PHE A 438 21.14 5.77 7.58
CA PHE A 438 21.40 4.36 7.23
C PHE A 438 20.12 3.66 6.75
N ALA A 439 19.02 3.82 7.49
CA ALA A 439 17.72 3.23 7.15
C ALA A 439 17.16 3.74 5.80
N LEU A 440 17.33 5.03 5.50
CA LEU A 440 16.96 5.60 4.20
C LEU A 440 17.73 4.97 3.05
N LYS A 441 19.05 4.77 3.17
CA LYS A 441 19.86 4.04 2.16
C LYS A 441 19.50 2.56 2.08
N ALA A 442 19.16 1.93 3.20
CA ALA A 442 18.62 0.58 3.24
C ALA A 442 17.25 0.49 2.55
N GLY A 443 16.60 1.60 2.25
CA GLY A 443 15.35 1.64 1.48
C GLY A 443 14.11 1.30 2.31
N VAL A 444 14.15 1.43 3.64
CA VAL A 444 13.03 1.04 4.54
C VAL A 444 11.68 1.67 4.15
N LYS A 445 11.69 2.83 3.49
CA LYS A 445 10.49 3.53 2.99
C LYS A 445 9.80 2.84 1.82
N TYR A 446 10.55 2.13 0.98
CA TYR A 446 10.05 1.59 -0.28
C TYR A 446 8.91 0.59 -0.04
N GLY A 447 7.87 0.65 -0.86
CA GLY A 447 6.58 0.03 -0.54
C GLY A 447 5.78 0.85 0.46
N ASN A 448 5.97 2.18 0.48
CA ASN A 448 5.26 3.14 1.33
C ASN A 448 5.18 2.74 2.82
N ALA A 449 6.30 2.30 3.42
CA ALA A 449 6.31 1.94 4.84
C ALA A 449 5.90 3.15 5.71
N GLU A 450 4.87 2.98 6.51
CA GLU A 450 4.13 4.07 7.14
C GLU A 450 4.69 4.50 8.49
N PHE A 451 5.60 3.72 9.10
CA PHE A 451 6.20 4.08 10.39
C PHE A 451 7.64 3.60 10.56
N ILE A 452 8.28 4.15 11.60
CA ILE A 452 9.57 3.73 12.16
C ILE A 452 9.31 3.16 13.55
N SER A 453 9.81 1.96 13.86
CA SER A 453 9.72 1.37 15.19
C SER A 453 11.00 1.60 16.00
N ILE A 454 10.89 1.79 17.31
CA ILE A 454 12.07 1.91 18.19
C ILE A 454 11.82 1.35 19.60
N ASP A 455 12.82 0.65 20.10
CA ASP A 455 12.85 -0.10 21.35
C ASP A 455 13.28 0.73 22.55
N LYS A 456 12.82 0.33 23.74
CA LYS A 456 13.64 0.54 24.92
C LYS A 456 14.83 -0.41 24.81
N TYR A 457 16.02 0.17 24.82
CA TYR A 457 17.35 -0.46 24.76
C TYR A 457 17.37 -1.91 25.27
N GLY A 458 17.78 -2.85 24.40
CA GLY A 458 17.86 -4.32 24.63
C GLY A 458 18.84 -4.81 25.71
N LEU A 459 18.75 -4.24 26.90
CA LEU A 459 19.36 -4.71 28.14
C LEU A 459 18.32 -4.56 29.25
N ASP A 460 17.35 -5.46 29.24
CA ASP A 460 16.24 -5.52 30.19
C ASP A 460 16.75 -5.82 31.62
N GLY A 461 15.94 -5.48 32.62
CA GLY A 461 16.33 -5.50 34.05
C GLY A 461 16.75 -6.83 34.67
N ALA A 462 16.73 -7.93 33.91
CA ALA A 462 17.27 -9.23 34.30
C ALA A 462 18.72 -9.48 33.84
N GLY A 463 19.21 -8.78 32.81
CA GLY A 463 20.46 -9.11 32.11
C GLY A 463 21.72 -8.38 32.57
N ALA A 464 21.58 -7.24 33.25
CA ALA A 464 22.72 -6.40 33.66
C ALA A 464 23.45 -7.00 34.88
N ALA A 465 24.56 -7.69 34.65
CA ALA A 465 25.45 -8.15 35.73
C ALA A 465 25.95 -6.96 36.58
N GLY A 466 25.72 -7.01 37.89
CA GLY A 466 25.98 -5.89 38.82
C GLY A 466 24.75 -5.06 39.21
N ALA A 467 23.57 -5.38 38.66
CA ALA A 467 22.27 -4.84 39.03
C ALA A 467 22.08 -4.57 40.54
N ASN A 468 21.77 -3.31 40.91
CA ASN A 468 21.39 -2.93 42.28
C ASN A 468 20.12 -2.06 42.29
N PRO A 469 18.94 -2.66 42.54
CA PRO A 469 17.66 -1.94 42.59
C PRO A 469 17.51 -0.89 43.69
N ASN A 470 18.38 -0.91 44.71
CA ASN A 470 18.46 0.12 45.75
C ASN A 470 19.39 1.28 45.37
N ASP A 471 20.25 1.09 44.36
CA ASP A 471 21.11 2.12 43.79
C ASP A 471 20.94 2.19 42.25
N PRO A 472 19.78 2.68 41.76
CA PRO A 472 19.43 2.64 40.35
C PRO A 472 20.41 3.41 39.44
N ALA A 473 21.26 4.28 40.00
CA ALA A 473 22.34 4.95 39.27
C ALA A 473 23.40 3.99 38.69
N THR A 474 23.50 2.77 39.22
CA THR A 474 24.37 1.70 38.70
C THR A 474 23.62 0.70 37.78
N SER A 475 22.31 0.91 37.58
CA SER A 475 21.39 -0.07 37.00
C SER A 475 20.77 0.44 35.70
N LEU A 476 21.41 0.14 34.56
CA LEU A 476 21.13 0.76 33.24
C LEU A 476 19.67 0.64 32.72
N TRP A 477 18.85 -0.27 33.27
CA TRP A 477 17.44 -0.36 32.90
C TRP A 477 16.54 0.66 33.64
N PHE A 478 16.95 1.17 34.80
CA PHE A 478 16.13 2.09 35.61
C PHE A 478 16.21 3.53 35.10
N TRP A 479 15.39 3.86 34.10
CA TRP A 479 15.37 5.22 33.55
C TRP A 479 14.63 6.19 34.46
N ASN A 480 15.25 7.34 34.72
CA ASN A 480 14.61 8.51 35.32
C ASN A 480 13.94 9.38 34.23
N ALA A 481 13.28 10.47 34.61
CA ALA A 481 12.59 11.34 33.67
C ALA A 481 13.53 11.99 32.62
N ASP A 482 14.77 12.34 32.99
CA ASP A 482 15.74 12.91 32.04
C ASP A 482 16.13 11.89 30.95
N LEU A 483 16.28 10.61 31.31
CA LEU A 483 16.58 9.53 30.36
C LEU A 483 15.41 9.22 29.43
N TRP A 484 14.16 9.30 29.93
CA TRP A 484 12.97 9.21 29.08
C TRP A 484 12.79 10.45 28.18
N ASN A 485 13.11 11.65 28.66
CA ASN A 485 13.10 12.86 27.83
C ASN A 485 14.20 12.83 26.74
N ASN A 486 15.37 12.25 27.04
CA ASN A 486 16.42 11.93 26.05
C ASN A 486 15.93 10.92 25.00
N TYR A 487 15.18 9.89 25.41
CA TYR A 487 14.57 8.94 24.50
C TYR A 487 13.54 9.61 23.57
N LEU A 488 12.67 10.48 24.10
CA LEU A 488 11.72 11.25 23.28
C LEU A 488 12.40 12.27 22.35
N LEU A 489 13.57 12.80 22.71
CA LEU A 489 14.41 13.60 21.80
C LEU A 489 14.94 12.78 20.62
N PHE A 490 15.39 11.54 20.87
CA PHE A 490 15.82 10.60 19.84
C PHE A 490 14.67 10.25 18.90
N VAL A 491 13.51 9.87 19.46
CA VAL A 491 12.26 9.58 18.75
C VAL A 491 11.83 10.75 17.85
N ARG A 492 11.80 11.98 18.38
CA ARG A 492 11.44 13.18 17.60
C ARG A 492 12.42 13.40 16.45
N THR A 493 13.71 13.21 16.70
CA THR A 493 14.76 13.40 15.69
C THR A 493 14.70 12.34 14.58
N LEU A 494 14.35 11.09 14.91
CA LEU A 494 14.02 10.06 13.91
C LEU A 494 12.80 10.48 13.08
N LYS A 495 11.69 10.88 13.72
CA LYS A 495 10.46 11.32 13.05
C LYS A 495 10.69 12.50 12.11
N GLU A 496 11.50 13.48 12.52
CA GLU A 496 11.90 14.62 11.69
C GLU A 496 12.75 14.20 10.48
N THR A 497 13.73 13.32 10.68
CA THR A 497 14.70 12.94 9.64
C THR A 497 14.12 11.93 8.64
N LEU A 498 13.22 11.06 9.11
CA LEU A 498 12.51 10.09 8.27
C LEU A 498 11.20 10.63 7.70
N SER A 499 10.63 11.72 8.23
CA SER A 499 9.26 12.17 7.92
C SER A 499 8.22 11.05 8.04
N LEU A 500 8.38 10.18 9.04
CA LEU A 500 7.49 9.06 9.35
C LEU A 500 7.11 9.13 10.85
N PRO A 501 5.86 8.81 11.21
CA PRO A 501 5.47 8.63 12.62
C PRO A 501 6.22 7.45 13.25
N VAL A 502 6.31 7.47 14.58
CA VAL A 502 7.04 6.46 15.36
C VAL A 502 6.06 5.53 16.08
N VAL A 503 6.40 4.25 16.13
CA VAL A 503 5.82 3.27 17.06
C VAL A 503 6.87 2.92 18.09
N LEU A 504 6.54 3.04 19.39
CA LEU A 504 7.42 2.56 20.44
C LEU A 504 7.17 1.07 20.66
N TRP A 505 8.17 0.25 20.31
CA TRP A 505 8.22 -1.20 20.50
C TRP A 505 9.69 -1.59 20.50
N GLN A 506 10.22 -2.36 21.45
CA GLN A 506 9.60 -2.98 22.63
C GLN A 506 9.64 -2.04 23.84
N VAL A 507 8.49 -1.78 24.48
CA VAL A 507 8.42 -1.00 25.74
C VAL A 507 8.02 -1.92 26.89
N PRO A 508 8.74 -1.96 28.03
CA PRO A 508 8.35 -2.83 29.14
C PRO A 508 7.18 -2.25 29.93
N ALA A 509 6.41 -3.11 30.60
CA ALA A 509 5.32 -2.72 31.48
C ALA A 509 5.64 -3.06 32.95
N GLY A 510 5.26 -2.20 33.88
CA GLY A 510 5.44 -2.40 35.32
C GLY A 510 5.32 -1.09 36.10
N HIS A 511 5.59 -1.13 37.39
CA HIS A 511 5.60 0.03 38.29
C HIS A 511 6.93 0.17 39.05
N ILE A 512 7.10 1.30 39.75
CA ILE A 512 8.21 1.53 40.67
C ILE A 512 7.71 1.31 42.10
N ASN A 513 8.46 0.53 42.89
CA ASN A 513 8.17 0.27 44.30
C ASN A 513 8.03 1.59 45.07
N GLY A 514 6.93 1.72 45.81
CA GLY A 514 6.54 2.95 46.50
C GLY A 514 5.49 3.79 45.77
N THR A 515 4.94 3.31 44.64
CA THR A 515 3.77 3.94 43.99
C THR A 515 2.63 4.20 44.98
N LEU A 516 1.99 5.36 44.82
CA LEU A 516 0.78 5.79 45.52
C LEU A 516 -0.47 5.63 44.65
N GLN A 517 -0.35 5.09 43.42
CA GLN A 517 -1.49 4.70 42.61
C GLN A 517 -2.24 3.56 43.32
N SER A 518 -3.52 3.77 43.61
CA SER A 518 -4.36 2.74 44.22
C SER A 518 -4.53 1.54 43.29
N SER A 519 -4.36 0.35 43.84
CA SER A 519 -4.70 -0.90 43.16
C SER A 519 -6.19 -1.20 43.31
N PRO A 520 -6.87 -1.78 42.29
CA PRO A 520 -8.28 -2.15 42.43
C PRO A 520 -8.47 -3.15 43.57
N THR A 521 -9.38 -2.85 44.50
CA THR A 521 -9.66 -3.72 45.66
C THR A 521 -10.21 -5.10 45.27
N ALA A 522 -10.76 -5.22 44.05
CA ALA A 522 -11.18 -6.48 43.43
C ALA A 522 -10.02 -7.35 42.90
N TYR A 523 -8.80 -6.82 42.80
CA TYR A 523 -7.57 -7.59 42.59
C TYR A 523 -6.87 -7.87 43.92
N ASN A 524 -6.64 -6.83 44.73
CA ASN A 524 -5.99 -6.94 46.02
C ASN A 524 -6.72 -6.11 47.08
N ALA A 525 -7.21 -6.77 48.13
CA ALA A 525 -7.99 -6.15 49.21
C ALA A 525 -7.25 -5.04 49.99
N SER A 526 -5.90 -4.97 49.95
CA SER A 526 -5.18 -3.85 50.57
C SER A 526 -5.30 -2.52 49.80
N GLY A 527 -5.80 -2.53 48.56
CA GLY A 527 -5.86 -1.34 47.70
C GLY A 527 -4.50 -0.83 47.22
N THR A 528 -3.43 -1.61 47.40
CA THR A 528 -2.05 -1.27 47.01
C THR A 528 -1.46 -2.33 46.09
N PHE A 529 -0.48 -1.96 45.26
CA PHE A 529 0.29 -2.93 44.49
C PHE A 529 1.29 -3.68 45.41
N PRO A 530 1.63 -4.95 45.11
CA PRO A 530 2.58 -5.72 45.90
C PRO A 530 4.01 -5.19 45.71
N LEU A 531 4.84 -5.26 46.74
CA LEU A 531 6.26 -4.90 46.61
C LEU A 531 7.00 -5.93 45.75
N LEU A 532 7.73 -5.43 44.78
CA LEU A 532 8.57 -6.20 43.86
C LEU A 532 9.93 -6.47 44.48
N SER A 533 10.37 -7.74 44.49
CA SER A 533 11.68 -8.12 45.03
C SER A 533 12.86 -7.69 44.16
N ASN A 534 12.62 -7.32 42.89
CA ASN A 534 13.63 -7.17 41.84
C ASN A 534 14.54 -8.40 41.65
N ALA A 535 14.02 -9.58 42.04
CA ALA A 535 14.58 -10.86 41.67
C ALA A 535 13.69 -11.52 40.58
N VAL A 536 14.14 -12.69 40.12
CA VAL A 536 13.47 -13.65 39.23
C VAL A 536 11.94 -13.44 39.15
N GLN A 537 11.47 -12.91 38.02
CA GLN A 537 10.05 -12.68 37.69
C GLN A 537 9.34 -11.52 38.44
N GLN A 538 10.07 -10.64 39.13
CA GLN A 538 9.53 -9.49 39.89
C GLN A 538 10.40 -8.21 39.80
N TYR A 539 10.82 -7.78 38.61
CA TYR A 539 11.52 -6.50 38.40
C TYR A 539 10.56 -5.32 38.23
N GLU A 540 10.86 -4.20 38.89
CA GLU A 540 10.21 -2.89 38.70
C GLU A 540 10.53 -2.28 37.33
N GLU A 541 9.64 -1.41 36.82
CA GLU A 541 9.91 -0.60 35.64
C GLU A 541 9.35 0.83 35.69
N SER A 542 10.04 1.72 34.99
CA SER A 542 9.83 3.17 34.97
C SER A 542 8.93 3.64 33.82
N ALA A 543 8.74 2.82 32.78
CA ALA A 543 8.06 3.21 31.55
C ALA A 543 6.61 3.65 31.78
N ALA A 544 5.78 2.81 32.40
CA ALA A 544 4.38 3.15 32.64
C ALA A 544 4.23 4.31 33.66
N PRO A 545 4.98 4.37 34.78
CA PRO A 545 5.01 5.55 35.64
C PRO A 545 5.38 6.85 34.91
N TYR A 546 6.30 6.83 33.95
CA TYR A 546 6.63 8.01 33.13
C TYR A 546 5.50 8.37 32.16
N PHE A 547 5.02 7.42 31.34
CA PHE A 547 4.01 7.72 30.33
C PHE A 547 2.65 8.10 30.93
N PHE A 548 2.13 7.35 31.91
CA PHE A 548 0.83 7.62 32.53
C PHE A 548 0.89 8.60 33.71
N GLY A 549 2.08 8.91 34.22
CA GLY A 549 2.27 9.64 35.45
C GLY A 549 2.01 8.80 36.69
N ASP A 550 2.73 9.10 37.77
CA ASP A 550 2.61 8.44 39.07
C ASP A 550 3.14 9.35 40.20
N ARG A 551 2.84 8.99 41.44
CA ARG A 551 3.40 9.59 42.66
C ARG A 551 4.06 8.47 43.46
N ILE A 552 5.35 8.58 43.74
CA ILE A 552 6.18 7.48 44.23
C ILE A 552 6.90 7.93 45.50
N THR A 553 6.71 7.20 46.60
CA THR A 553 7.41 7.44 47.88
C THR A 553 8.73 6.68 47.88
N LEU A 554 9.85 7.40 48.03
CA LEU A 554 11.20 6.87 47.86
C LEU A 554 12.14 7.37 48.98
N SER A 555 13.29 6.71 49.12
CA SER A 555 14.36 7.08 50.05
C SER A 555 15.75 6.84 49.44
N GLY A 556 16.79 7.42 50.07
CA GLY A 556 18.19 7.21 49.69
C GLY A 556 18.49 7.47 48.21
N ASN A 557 19.34 6.63 47.62
CA ASN A 557 19.77 6.74 46.22
C ASN A 557 18.60 6.67 45.23
N ARG A 558 17.53 5.91 45.54
CA ARG A 558 16.32 5.86 44.71
C ARG A 558 15.59 7.20 44.68
N LEU A 559 15.45 7.88 45.83
CA LEU A 559 14.88 9.23 45.88
C LEU A 559 15.75 10.20 45.06
N ALA A 560 17.07 10.18 45.25
CA ALA A 560 17.99 11.04 44.51
C ALA A 560 17.95 10.81 42.99
N TRP A 561 17.82 9.54 42.55
CA TRP A 561 17.78 9.17 41.14
C TRP A 561 16.48 9.57 40.44
N PHE A 562 15.32 9.21 41.01
CA PHE A 562 14.03 9.52 40.37
C PHE A 562 13.59 10.99 40.55
N SER A 563 14.24 11.74 41.45
CA SER A 563 14.14 13.20 41.56
C SER A 563 14.94 13.98 40.50
N LYS A 564 15.75 13.30 39.67
CA LYS A 564 16.51 13.96 38.59
C LYS A 564 15.58 14.66 37.60
N ASN A 565 15.89 15.92 37.33
CA ASN A 565 15.17 16.79 36.42
C ASN A 565 16.11 17.84 35.79
N LEU A 566 17.20 17.37 35.18
CA LEU A 566 18.15 18.20 34.42
C LEU A 566 17.47 18.88 33.21
N TRP A 567 16.41 18.29 32.67
CA TRP A 567 15.60 18.89 31.61
C TRP A 567 14.75 20.09 32.05
N GLY A 568 14.54 20.30 33.35
CA GLY A 568 13.66 21.36 33.86
C GLY A 568 12.17 21.10 33.58
N ASP A 569 11.79 19.82 33.47
CA ASP A 569 10.44 19.36 33.16
C ASP A 569 9.45 19.76 34.25
N PRO A 570 8.40 20.56 33.95
CA PRO A 570 7.43 21.01 34.94
C PRO A 570 6.54 19.88 35.49
N LYS A 571 6.57 18.68 34.89
CA LYS A 571 5.82 17.51 35.34
C LYS A 571 6.55 16.71 36.41
N VAL A 572 7.83 16.97 36.65
CA VAL A 572 8.66 16.28 37.64
C VAL A 572 8.83 17.19 38.86
N SER A 573 8.24 16.78 39.99
CA SER A 573 8.28 17.53 41.25
C SER A 573 8.52 16.62 42.46
N VAL A 574 9.06 17.19 43.54
CA VAL A 574 9.46 16.44 44.73
C VAL A 574 8.95 17.15 45.98
N SER A 575 8.35 16.40 46.90
CA SER A 575 7.85 16.89 48.18
C SER A 575 8.19 15.88 49.29
N GLY A 576 9.19 16.21 50.11
CA GLY A 576 9.76 15.27 51.09
C GLY A 576 10.30 14.02 50.41
N SER A 577 9.77 12.85 50.76
CA SER A 577 10.07 11.56 50.14
C SER A 577 9.23 11.23 48.90
N THR A 578 8.23 12.05 48.54
CA THR A 578 7.36 11.78 47.39
C THR A 578 7.88 12.47 46.13
N VAL A 579 8.28 11.68 45.13
CA VAL A 579 8.46 12.14 43.75
C VAL A 579 7.12 12.08 43.04
N THR A 580 6.80 13.06 42.20
CA THR A 580 5.61 13.07 41.34
C THR A 580 6.05 13.27 39.89
N TRP A 581 5.60 12.39 39.01
CA TRP A 581 5.71 12.51 37.56
C TRP A 581 4.30 12.69 36.98
N GLY A 582 4.07 13.76 36.21
CA GLY A 582 2.87 13.89 35.37
C GLY A 582 2.85 12.88 34.22
N SER A 583 1.74 12.78 33.49
CA SER A 583 1.67 11.94 32.28
C SER A 583 2.47 12.57 31.13
N HIS A 584 3.36 11.78 30.52
CA HIS A 584 4.17 12.15 29.35
C HIS A 584 3.66 11.57 28.02
N ILE A 585 2.44 11.01 27.98
CA ILE A 585 1.77 10.61 26.73
C ILE A 585 1.61 11.81 25.75
N PRO A 586 1.27 13.04 26.19
CA PRO A 586 1.28 14.21 25.30
C PRO A 586 2.65 14.50 24.68
N GLU A 587 3.74 14.33 25.41
CA GLU A 587 5.10 14.56 24.92
C GLU A 587 5.55 13.46 23.96
N ALA A 588 5.11 12.22 24.18
CA ALA A 588 5.28 11.13 23.21
C ALA A 588 4.52 11.44 21.90
N ALA A 589 3.24 11.83 21.98
CA ALA A 589 2.46 12.25 20.81
C ALA A 589 3.12 13.44 20.08
N ASN A 590 3.59 14.45 20.81
CA ASN A 590 4.33 15.60 20.28
C ASN A 590 5.73 15.25 19.75
N ALA A 591 6.34 14.13 20.15
CA ALA A 591 7.53 13.57 19.52
C ALA A 591 7.21 12.82 18.22
N GLY A 592 5.92 12.63 17.89
CA GLY A 592 5.45 11.90 16.71
C GLY A 592 5.19 10.42 16.96
N VAL A 593 5.05 9.99 18.22
CA VAL A 593 4.60 8.64 18.56
C VAL A 593 3.10 8.51 18.27
N VAL A 594 2.73 7.53 17.45
CA VAL A 594 1.31 7.22 17.16
C VAL A 594 0.81 5.96 17.86
N ALA A 595 1.72 5.07 18.26
CA ALA A 595 1.40 3.90 19.08
C ALA A 595 2.52 3.54 20.06
N ILE A 596 2.14 3.04 21.23
CA ILE A 596 3.06 2.44 22.21
C ILE A 596 2.66 0.98 22.44
N LEU A 597 3.54 0.06 22.06
CA LEU A 597 3.38 -1.37 22.20
C LEU A 597 4.14 -1.84 23.46
N MET A 598 3.44 -1.88 24.60
CA MET A 598 4.04 -2.22 25.88
C MET A 598 4.08 -3.73 26.15
N GLY A 599 4.69 -4.12 27.26
CA GLY A 599 4.50 -5.45 27.82
C GLY A 599 5.36 -6.55 27.23
N ALA A 600 6.54 -6.22 26.70
CA ALA A 600 7.58 -7.23 26.63
C ALA A 600 8.87 -6.67 27.21
N GLY A 601 9.58 -7.55 27.89
CA GLY A 601 10.95 -7.40 28.33
C GLY A 601 11.51 -8.79 28.61
N VAL A 602 12.82 -8.95 28.59
CA VAL A 602 13.48 -10.21 28.90
C VAL A 602 13.28 -10.54 30.39
N GLY A 603 12.78 -11.76 30.64
CA GLY A 603 12.25 -12.16 31.94
C GLY A 603 10.71 -12.20 31.94
N VAL A 604 10.12 -12.30 33.13
CA VAL A 604 8.70 -12.64 33.29
C VAL A 604 7.89 -11.53 33.97
N SER A 605 8.52 -10.56 34.66
CA SER A 605 7.78 -9.47 35.33
C SER A 605 7.27 -8.40 34.36
N THR A 606 8.12 -7.99 33.42
CA THR A 606 7.88 -6.83 32.55
C THR A 606 6.92 -7.10 31.39
N ARG A 607 6.34 -8.32 31.35
CA ARG A 607 5.62 -8.86 30.19
C ARG A 607 4.14 -8.48 30.08
N ALA A 608 3.65 -7.55 30.90
CA ALA A 608 2.25 -7.07 31.00
C ALA A 608 1.12 -8.10 31.23
N ILE A 609 1.34 -9.36 30.87
CA ILE A 609 0.44 -10.51 30.92
C ILE A 609 1.18 -11.68 31.61
N PRO A 610 0.47 -12.68 32.14
CA PRO A 610 1.09 -13.92 32.62
C PRO A 610 1.93 -14.62 31.53
N GLN A 611 2.81 -15.55 31.92
CA GLN A 611 3.52 -16.44 30.98
C GLN A 611 2.96 -17.86 31.01
N PRO A 612 3.25 -18.70 29.99
CA PRO A 612 2.95 -20.13 30.07
C PRO A 612 3.70 -20.75 31.25
N GLY A 613 3.01 -21.44 32.16
CA GLY A 613 3.64 -22.11 33.30
C GLY A 613 4.05 -21.22 34.48
N SER A 614 3.81 -19.90 34.46
CA SER A 614 3.98 -19.07 35.66
C SER A 614 2.82 -19.34 36.63
N TYR A 615 3.03 -20.10 37.70
CA TYR A 615 1.93 -20.51 38.59
C TYR A 615 1.69 -19.52 39.75
N PRO A 616 0.42 -19.12 40.03
CA PRO A 616 -0.79 -19.41 39.26
C PRO A 616 -0.89 -18.56 37.98
N GLU A 617 -1.28 -19.17 36.86
CA GLU A 617 -1.30 -18.53 35.52
C GLU A 617 -2.34 -17.42 35.34
N ASP A 618 -3.08 -17.08 36.40
CA ASP A 618 -4.06 -15.99 36.47
C ASP A 618 -3.66 -14.88 37.48
N GLN A 619 -2.44 -14.94 38.03
CA GLN A 619 -1.81 -13.93 38.88
C GLN A 619 -0.77 -13.11 38.09
N PRO A 620 -1.17 -12.03 37.42
CA PRO A 620 -0.25 -10.94 37.09
C PRO A 620 0.45 -10.45 38.35
N THR A 621 1.78 -10.48 38.34
CA THR A 621 2.62 -9.74 39.28
C THR A 621 2.48 -8.24 39.01
N GLU A 622 2.62 -7.84 37.74
CA GLU A 622 2.65 -6.43 37.32
C GLU A 622 1.51 -5.98 36.39
N GLY A 623 0.90 -6.92 35.66
CA GLY A 623 -0.04 -6.60 34.58
C GLY A 623 -1.24 -5.74 35.00
N TYR A 624 -1.68 -5.82 36.26
CA TYR A 624 -2.78 -5.01 36.77
C TYR A 624 -2.44 -3.52 36.96
N TYR A 625 -1.18 -3.16 37.25
CA TYR A 625 -0.80 -1.75 37.31
C TYR A 625 -0.96 -1.14 35.92
N TRP A 626 -0.20 -1.67 34.95
CA TRP A 626 -0.21 -1.23 33.56
C TRP A 626 -1.63 -1.16 32.99
N ILE A 627 -2.41 -2.24 33.09
CA ILE A 627 -3.74 -2.28 32.47
C ILE A 627 -4.74 -1.35 33.19
N SER A 628 -4.55 -1.05 34.48
CA SER A 628 -5.37 -0.01 35.15
C SER A 628 -5.08 1.39 34.60
N ARG A 629 -3.80 1.73 34.35
CA ARG A 629 -3.41 3.00 33.74
C ARG A 629 -3.91 3.11 32.28
N VAL A 630 -3.90 2.01 31.52
CA VAL A 630 -4.49 1.92 30.17
C VAL A 630 -5.99 2.21 30.21
N GLN A 631 -6.72 1.59 31.13
CA GLN A 631 -8.17 1.75 31.26
C GLN A 631 -8.56 3.15 31.76
N ASP A 632 -7.73 3.79 32.59
CA ASP A 632 -7.87 5.20 32.94
C ASP A 632 -7.59 6.12 31.75
N TYR A 633 -6.54 5.86 30.97
CA TYR A 633 -6.19 6.63 29.77
C TYR A 633 -7.31 6.64 28.72
N TYR A 634 -7.90 5.47 28.41
CA TYR A 634 -8.96 5.40 27.39
C TYR A 634 -10.28 6.10 27.79
N ARG A 635 -10.42 6.61 29.02
CA ARG A 635 -11.53 7.51 29.39
C ARG A 635 -11.42 8.88 28.70
N ALA A 636 -10.20 9.33 28.41
CA ALA A 636 -9.89 10.60 27.74
C ALA A 636 -8.54 10.48 27.00
N PRO A 637 -8.47 9.71 25.90
CA PRO A 637 -7.23 9.44 25.19
C PRO A 637 -6.68 10.71 24.52
N VAL A 638 -5.35 10.80 24.42
CA VAL A 638 -4.66 11.98 23.87
C VAL A 638 -4.72 11.96 22.35
N THR A 639 -5.47 12.90 21.78
CA THR A 639 -5.52 13.17 20.33
C THR A 639 -4.10 13.42 19.78
N LEU A 640 -3.82 12.91 18.58
CA LEU A 640 -2.55 13.14 17.91
C LEU A 640 -2.47 14.55 17.29
N PRO A 641 -1.28 15.20 17.25
CA PRO A 641 -1.08 16.51 16.61
C PRO A 641 -1.25 16.52 15.09
#